data_AF-A0A7K0Z696-F1
#
_entry.id   AF-A0A7K0Z696-F1
#
_cell.length_a   1.000
_cell.length_b   1.000
_cell.length_c   1.000
_cell.angle_alpha   90.00
_cell.angle_beta   90.00
_cell.angle_gamma   90.00
#
_symmetry.space_group_name_H-M   'P 1'
#
loop_
_entity.id
_entity.type
_entity.pdbx_description
1 polymer ?
#
loop_
_entity_poly.entity_id
_entity_poly.type
_entity_poly.pdbx_seq_one_letter_code
_entity_poly.pdbx_strand_id
1 'polypeptide(L)'
;MSTNTALDQLFVKTRAENRAALIAYIPAGFPSQSGCLKVIETLASAGVDAIEIGYPYSDPVMDGPTIQAAATQALENGTGVTEVFAALKHACDQGVAAVVMTYWNPIERYGVAKFAQAIADNGGSGVITPDLTIEESDEWRAAVNTSAINPIYVVAPSTKPERLIKVTDQCGGFIYAASLMGVTGARSGISSGAGELVARLRKVSNKPISVGLGVSNREQAKEVAAFADGVIVGSAFIKAIQDAPDEQSGLAAVAHLASELAKGVREAR
;
A
#
# COMPACT_ATOMS: atom_id res chain seq x y z
N MET A 1 16.54 3.67 -15.57
CA MET A 1 17.57 3.61 -14.50
C MET A 1 16.86 3.15 -13.26
N SER A 2 17.38 2.18 -12.50
CA SER A 2 16.71 1.74 -11.27
C SER A 2 16.84 2.86 -10.24
N THR A 3 15.71 3.40 -9.81
CA THR A 3 15.59 4.16 -8.56
C THR A 3 16.09 3.30 -7.40
N ASN A 4 16.70 3.94 -6.39
CA ASN A 4 17.21 3.27 -5.18
C ASN A 4 16.60 3.92 -3.95
N THR A 5 15.27 3.79 -3.83
CA THR A 5 14.48 4.32 -2.70
C THR A 5 14.55 3.40 -1.49
N ALA A 6 14.03 3.85 -0.35
CA ALA A 6 13.91 3.01 0.85
C ALA A 6 13.06 1.74 0.58
N LEU A 7 12.03 1.86 -0.28
CA LEU A 7 11.20 0.73 -0.70
C LEU A 7 12.01 -0.29 -1.54
N ASP A 8 12.88 0.16 -2.43
CA ASP A 8 13.72 -0.73 -3.23
C ASP A 8 14.69 -1.52 -2.32
N GLN A 9 15.30 -0.82 -1.36
CA GLN A 9 16.19 -1.43 -0.36
C GLN A 9 15.44 -2.42 0.53
N LEU A 10 14.18 -2.11 0.89
CA LEU A 10 13.33 -3.01 1.65
C LEU A 10 13.14 -4.34 0.93
N PHE A 11 12.78 -4.33 -0.36
CA PHE A 11 12.56 -5.58 -1.09
C PHE A 11 13.86 -6.37 -1.36
N VAL A 12 15.02 -5.70 -1.42
CA VAL A 12 16.31 -6.41 -1.40
C VAL A 12 16.51 -7.12 -0.07
N LYS A 13 16.25 -6.43 1.05
CA LYS A 13 16.38 -6.99 2.40
C LYS A 13 15.44 -8.17 2.64
N THR A 14 14.15 -8.02 2.40
CA THR A 14 13.17 -9.10 2.67
C THR A 14 13.42 -10.34 1.82
N ARG A 15 13.87 -10.15 0.58
CA ARG A 15 14.32 -11.24 -0.30
C ARG A 15 15.53 -11.96 0.29
N ALA A 16 16.54 -11.24 0.78
CA ALA A 16 17.72 -11.84 1.42
C ALA A 16 17.37 -12.58 2.71
N GLU A 17 16.35 -12.12 3.43
CA GLU A 17 15.79 -12.76 4.62
C GLU A 17 14.82 -13.92 4.30
N ASN A 18 14.62 -14.26 3.03
CA ASN A 18 13.67 -15.26 2.54
C ASN A 18 12.26 -15.09 3.13
N ARG A 19 11.71 -13.88 3.12
CA ARG A 19 10.36 -13.60 3.61
C ARG A 19 9.63 -12.55 2.76
N ALA A 20 8.32 -12.44 2.95
CA ALA A 20 7.56 -11.31 2.42
C ALA A 20 7.68 -10.08 3.32
N ALA A 21 7.45 -8.90 2.74
CA ALA A 21 7.24 -7.65 3.47
C ALA A 21 5.80 -7.55 3.98
N LEU A 22 5.60 -7.00 5.17
CA LEU A 22 4.29 -6.53 5.64
C LEU A 22 4.14 -5.04 5.30
N ILE A 23 3.10 -4.70 4.55
CA ILE A 23 2.81 -3.32 4.15
C ILE A 23 1.48 -2.91 4.77
N ALA A 24 1.49 -1.90 5.63
CA ALA A 24 0.27 -1.40 6.28
C ALA A 24 -0.32 -0.23 5.50
N TYR A 25 -1.64 -0.21 5.32
CA TYR A 25 -2.37 0.93 4.75
C TYR A 25 -3.11 1.69 5.85
N ILE A 26 -2.99 3.03 5.83
CA ILE A 26 -3.77 3.93 6.67
C ILE A 26 -4.11 5.22 5.91
N PRO A 27 -5.37 5.70 5.90
CA PRO A 27 -5.68 7.02 5.36
C PRO A 27 -5.00 8.11 6.19
N ALA A 28 -4.39 9.09 5.53
CA ALA A 28 -3.89 10.28 6.20
C ALA A 28 -5.03 10.95 6.98
N GLY A 29 -4.77 11.42 8.20
CA GLY A 29 -5.75 12.12 9.02
C GLY A 29 -6.82 11.26 9.69
N PHE A 30 -6.74 9.93 9.56
CA PHE A 30 -7.59 8.98 10.28
C PHE A 30 -6.87 8.36 11.50
N PRO A 31 -7.53 8.18 12.67
CA PRO A 31 -8.90 8.60 12.99
C PRO A 31 -9.03 10.12 13.26
N SER A 32 -7.90 10.77 13.48
CA SER A 32 -7.71 12.22 13.55
C SER A 32 -6.33 12.56 13.03
N GLN A 33 -6.03 13.84 12.76
CA GLN A 33 -4.70 14.23 12.30
C GLN A 33 -3.57 13.80 13.24
N SER A 34 -3.75 14.00 14.56
CA SER A 34 -2.78 13.56 15.57
C SER A 34 -2.81 12.04 15.80
N GLY A 35 -4.00 11.43 15.76
CA GLY A 35 -4.16 9.98 15.88
C GLY A 35 -3.48 9.22 14.75
N CYS A 36 -3.52 9.75 13.52
CA CYS A 36 -2.86 9.18 12.35
C CYS A 36 -1.35 9.02 12.57
N LEU A 37 -0.69 10.05 13.14
CA LEU A 37 0.74 9.99 13.44
C LEU A 37 1.05 8.92 14.50
N LYS A 38 0.26 8.84 15.58
CA LYS A 38 0.40 7.79 16.60
C LYS A 38 0.20 6.38 16.04
N VAL A 39 -0.75 6.21 15.12
CA VAL A 39 -0.97 4.94 14.42
C VAL A 39 0.26 4.58 13.58
N ILE A 40 0.86 5.53 12.87
CA ILE A 40 2.09 5.32 12.09
C ILE A 40 3.25 4.88 13.00
N GLU A 41 3.48 5.56 14.12
CA GLU A 41 4.50 5.16 15.11
C GLU A 41 4.25 3.74 15.66
N THR A 42 2.98 3.43 15.92
CA THR A 42 2.56 2.11 16.41
C THR A 42 2.83 1.03 15.37
N LEU A 43 2.48 1.25 14.10
CA LEU A 43 2.74 0.31 13.01
C LEU A 43 4.25 0.09 12.81
N ALA A 44 5.03 1.17 12.80
CA ALA A 44 6.48 1.13 12.67
C ALA A 44 7.14 0.29 13.78
N SER A 45 6.76 0.53 15.03
CA SER A 45 7.29 -0.21 16.18
C SER A 45 6.80 -1.66 16.27
N ALA A 46 5.61 -1.97 15.72
CA ALA A 46 5.03 -3.30 15.73
C ALA A 46 5.54 -4.24 14.62
N GLY A 47 6.48 -3.77 13.80
CA GLY A 47 7.22 -4.62 12.85
C GLY A 47 6.64 -4.65 11.44
N VAL A 48 5.86 -3.64 11.05
CA VAL A 48 5.53 -3.34 9.65
C VAL A 48 6.79 -2.92 8.90
N ASP A 49 6.94 -3.38 7.65
CA ASP A 49 8.12 -3.11 6.83
C ASP A 49 7.97 -1.86 5.96
N ALA A 50 6.75 -1.56 5.51
CA ALA A 50 6.41 -0.34 4.77
C ALA A 50 5.01 0.17 5.09
N ILE A 51 4.79 1.48 4.90
CA ILE A 51 3.49 2.11 5.11
C ILE A 51 2.99 2.76 3.82
N GLU A 52 1.74 2.44 3.47
CA GLU A 52 0.97 3.04 2.41
C GLU A 52 0.04 4.11 3.01
N ILE A 53 0.32 5.37 2.69
CA ILE A 53 -0.47 6.51 3.14
C ILE A 53 -1.57 6.75 2.11
N GLY A 54 -2.81 6.47 2.50
CA GLY A 54 -3.97 6.76 1.66
C GLY A 54 -4.25 8.26 1.62
N TYR A 55 -4.36 8.82 0.42
CA TYR A 55 -4.84 10.18 0.21
C TYR A 55 -6.37 10.17 0.28
N PRO A 56 -7.02 10.80 1.28
CA PRO A 56 -8.48 10.83 1.36
C PRO A 56 -9.08 11.59 0.16
N TYR A 57 -9.99 10.95 -0.55
CA TYR A 57 -10.59 11.48 -1.77
C TYR A 57 -12.11 11.41 -1.70
N SER A 58 -12.79 12.40 -2.30
CA SER A 58 -14.26 12.53 -2.25
C SER A 58 -14.98 11.47 -3.05
N ASP A 59 -14.35 10.92 -4.10
CA ASP A 59 -14.96 9.97 -5.04
C ASP A 59 -14.16 8.64 -5.12
N PRO A 60 -13.99 7.90 -4.02
CA PRO A 60 -13.10 6.74 -3.93
C PRO A 60 -13.75 5.45 -4.48
N VAL A 61 -14.00 5.40 -5.78
CA VAL A 61 -14.78 4.32 -6.43
C VAL A 61 -14.13 2.93 -6.38
N MET A 62 -12.82 2.84 -6.18
CA MET A 62 -12.07 1.57 -6.13
C MET A 62 -11.92 1.02 -4.70
N ASP A 63 -12.22 1.83 -3.69
CA ASP A 63 -12.02 1.48 -2.29
C ASP A 63 -13.19 0.68 -1.71
N GLY A 64 -12.90 -0.22 -0.78
CA GLY A 64 -13.94 -0.93 -0.02
C GLY A 64 -14.61 -0.04 1.03
N PRO A 65 -15.82 -0.39 1.51
CA PRO A 65 -16.63 0.47 2.39
C PRO A 65 -15.92 0.89 3.68
N THR A 66 -15.05 0.05 4.24
CA THR A 66 -14.22 0.39 5.41
C THR A 66 -13.24 1.52 5.10
N ILE A 67 -12.56 1.47 3.96
CA ILE A 67 -11.62 2.51 3.54
C ILE A 67 -12.37 3.79 3.17
N GLN A 68 -13.50 3.68 2.47
CA GLN A 68 -14.34 4.82 2.14
C GLN A 68 -14.80 5.57 3.41
N ALA A 69 -15.31 4.86 4.41
CA ALA A 69 -15.74 5.48 5.67
C ALA A 69 -14.60 6.19 6.40
N ALA A 70 -13.40 5.57 6.46
CA ALA A 70 -12.24 6.18 7.08
C ALA A 70 -11.72 7.41 6.30
N ALA A 71 -11.76 7.38 4.97
CA ALA A 71 -11.42 8.51 4.12
C ALA A 71 -12.41 9.67 4.31
N THR A 72 -13.71 9.38 4.38
CA THR A 72 -14.74 10.40 4.69
C THR A 72 -14.46 11.07 6.03
N GLN A 73 -14.19 10.29 7.08
CA GLN A 73 -13.86 10.84 8.39
C GLN A 73 -12.58 11.69 8.35
N ALA A 74 -11.55 11.27 7.61
CA ALA A 74 -10.34 12.07 7.42
C ALA A 74 -10.63 13.41 6.71
N LEU A 75 -11.50 13.42 5.69
CA LEU A 75 -11.93 14.65 5.01
C LEU A 75 -12.71 15.57 5.95
N GLU A 76 -13.60 15.03 6.78
CA GLU A 76 -14.32 15.78 7.82
C GLU A 76 -13.39 16.39 8.86
N ASN A 77 -12.26 15.73 9.14
CA ASN A 77 -11.16 16.27 9.95
C ASN A 77 -10.32 17.34 9.25
N GLY A 78 -10.68 17.75 8.03
CA GLY A 78 -9.98 18.77 7.25
C GLY A 78 -8.67 18.30 6.62
N THR A 79 -8.51 16.98 6.42
CA THR A 79 -7.28 16.43 5.82
C THR A 79 -7.17 16.81 4.36
N GLY A 80 -6.05 17.43 3.99
CA GLY A 80 -5.67 17.71 2.60
C GLY A 80 -4.27 17.19 2.28
N VAL A 81 -3.71 17.71 1.19
CA VAL A 81 -2.37 17.31 0.70
C VAL A 81 -1.26 17.58 1.73
N THR A 82 -1.40 18.64 2.54
CA THR A 82 -0.43 18.97 3.60
C THR A 82 -0.33 17.84 4.63
N GLU A 83 -1.47 17.34 5.10
CA GLU A 83 -1.54 16.24 6.06
C GLU A 83 -1.06 14.91 5.46
N VAL A 84 -1.30 14.69 4.16
CA VAL A 84 -0.77 13.51 3.44
C VAL A 84 0.75 13.52 3.43
N PHE A 85 1.38 14.66 3.07
CA PHE A 85 2.83 14.77 3.08
C PHE A 85 3.41 14.74 4.50
N ALA A 86 2.71 15.31 5.48
CA ALA A 86 3.12 15.22 6.88
C ALA A 86 3.11 13.77 7.39
N ALA A 87 2.06 12.99 7.08
CA ALA A 87 1.97 11.58 7.42
C ALA A 87 3.04 10.74 6.71
N LEU A 88 3.27 11.00 5.42
CA LEU A 88 4.34 10.38 4.63
C LEU A 88 5.72 10.62 5.26
N LYS A 89 6.05 11.89 5.50
CA LYS A 89 7.32 12.28 6.12
C LYS A 89 7.47 11.63 7.49
N HIS A 90 6.41 11.65 8.30
CA HIS A 90 6.44 11.08 9.63
C HIS A 90 6.73 9.58 9.61
N ALA A 91 6.13 8.81 8.69
CA ALA A 91 6.46 7.40 8.50
C ALA A 91 7.93 7.19 8.13
N CYS A 92 8.47 8.01 7.22
CA CYS A 92 9.88 7.97 6.85
C CYS A 92 10.82 8.33 8.00
N ASP A 93 10.47 9.30 8.84
CA ASP A 93 11.23 9.70 10.02
C ASP A 93 11.28 8.58 11.09
N GLN A 94 10.31 7.65 11.09
CA GLN A 94 10.36 6.41 11.90
C GLN A 94 11.26 5.32 11.28
N GLY A 95 11.92 5.58 10.17
CA GLY A 95 12.80 4.62 9.49
C GLY A 95 12.05 3.56 8.67
N VAL A 96 10.77 3.77 8.38
CA VAL A 96 9.94 2.85 7.59
C VAL A 96 9.80 3.39 6.16
N ALA A 97 9.94 2.51 5.16
CA ALA A 97 9.70 2.88 3.77
C ALA A 97 8.22 3.26 3.60
N ALA A 98 7.93 4.40 2.98
CA ALA A 98 6.56 4.85 2.81
C ALA A 98 6.24 5.27 1.38
N VAL A 99 4.99 5.05 0.97
CA VAL A 99 4.43 5.43 -0.34
C VAL A 99 3.08 6.09 -0.14
N VAL A 100 2.62 6.83 -1.14
CA VAL A 100 1.25 7.37 -1.16
C VAL A 100 0.37 6.53 -2.09
N MET A 101 -0.84 6.18 -1.67
CA MET A 101 -1.88 5.70 -2.60
C MET A 101 -2.88 6.82 -2.84
N THR A 102 -3.12 7.17 -4.10
CA THR A 102 -4.10 8.18 -4.46
C THR A 102 -4.65 7.96 -5.87
N TYR A 103 -5.82 8.54 -6.13
CA TYR A 103 -6.41 8.63 -7.45
C TYR A 103 -5.65 9.67 -8.30
N TRP A 104 -5.85 9.63 -9.62
CA TRP A 104 -5.15 10.53 -10.53
C TRP A 104 -5.53 12.01 -10.33
N ASN A 105 -6.81 12.31 -10.12
CA ASN A 105 -7.31 13.69 -10.04
C ASN A 105 -6.62 14.54 -8.94
N PRO A 106 -6.39 14.05 -7.70
CA PRO A 106 -5.56 14.76 -6.73
C PRO A 106 -4.14 15.12 -7.22
N ILE A 107 -3.47 14.22 -7.94
CA ILE A 107 -2.13 14.46 -8.50
C ILE A 107 -2.18 15.56 -9.56
N GLU A 108 -3.12 15.45 -10.49
CA GLU A 108 -3.32 16.42 -11.58
C GLU A 108 -3.62 17.82 -11.04
N ARG A 109 -4.52 17.93 -10.05
CA ARG A 109 -4.88 19.22 -9.42
C ARG A 109 -3.73 19.87 -8.67
N TYR A 110 -2.85 19.09 -8.05
CA TYR A 110 -1.65 19.59 -7.39
C TYR A 110 -0.58 20.03 -8.41
N GLY A 111 -0.56 19.38 -9.57
CA GLY A 111 0.43 19.50 -10.62
C GLY A 111 1.40 18.32 -10.58
N VAL A 112 1.42 17.54 -11.66
CA VAL A 112 2.07 16.22 -11.73
C VAL A 112 3.53 16.24 -11.31
N ALA A 113 4.35 17.12 -11.91
CA ALA A 113 5.76 17.25 -11.58
C ALA A 113 6.00 17.72 -10.14
N LYS A 114 5.17 18.64 -9.64
CA LYS A 114 5.27 19.15 -8.26
C LYS A 114 4.91 18.07 -7.26
N PHE A 115 3.89 17.25 -7.55
CA PHE A 115 3.47 16.17 -6.68
C PHE A 115 4.57 15.12 -6.57
N ALA A 116 5.15 14.69 -7.69
CA ALA A 116 6.26 13.74 -7.69
C ALA A 116 7.47 14.27 -6.90
N GLN A 117 7.83 15.54 -7.08
CA GLN A 117 8.91 16.15 -6.32
C GLN A 117 8.58 16.23 -4.82
N ALA A 118 7.34 16.59 -4.46
CA ALA A 118 6.92 16.66 -3.06
C ALA A 118 6.96 15.28 -2.36
N ILE A 119 6.66 14.19 -3.07
CA ILE A 119 6.84 12.83 -2.53
C ILE A 119 8.32 12.60 -2.19
N ALA A 120 9.24 12.93 -3.11
CA ALA A 120 10.68 12.78 -2.90
C ALA A 120 11.19 13.66 -1.75
N ASP A 121 10.78 14.94 -1.70
CA ASP A 121 11.19 15.91 -0.69
C ASP A 121 10.77 15.51 0.73
N ASN A 122 9.69 14.73 0.85
CA ASN A 122 9.20 14.17 2.11
C ASN A 122 9.75 12.75 2.41
N GLY A 123 10.72 12.27 1.63
CA GLY A 123 11.36 10.97 1.81
C GLY A 123 10.55 9.77 1.28
N GLY A 124 9.41 10.02 0.64
CA GLY A 124 8.55 8.99 0.07
C GLY A 124 9.22 8.23 -1.06
N SER A 125 8.92 6.94 -1.16
CA SER A 125 9.54 6.02 -2.11
C SER A 125 8.77 5.86 -3.42
N GLY A 126 7.53 6.35 -3.51
CA GLY A 126 6.69 6.15 -4.67
C GLY A 126 5.22 6.47 -4.46
N VAL A 127 4.44 6.27 -5.51
CA VAL A 127 2.99 6.48 -5.51
C VAL A 127 2.30 5.31 -6.20
N ILE A 128 1.24 4.81 -5.57
CA ILE A 128 0.31 3.84 -6.12
C ILE A 128 -0.85 4.61 -6.75
N THR A 129 -1.10 4.36 -8.03
CA THR A 129 -2.20 4.99 -8.80
C THR A 129 -3.18 3.92 -9.28
N PRO A 130 -4.27 3.65 -8.54
CA PRO A 130 -5.21 2.56 -8.87
C PRO A 130 -5.99 2.78 -10.17
N ASP A 131 -6.21 4.03 -10.55
CA ASP A 131 -7.06 4.46 -11.67
C ASP A 131 -6.28 4.95 -12.90
N LEU A 132 -4.97 5.23 -12.77
CA LEU A 132 -4.13 5.65 -13.89
C LEU A 132 -3.61 4.45 -14.69
N THR A 133 -4.02 4.36 -15.96
CA THR A 133 -3.52 3.33 -16.87
C THR A 133 -2.13 3.67 -17.42
N ILE A 134 -1.35 2.66 -17.79
CA ILE A 134 -0.01 2.91 -18.36
C ILE A 134 -0.07 3.69 -19.67
N GLU A 135 -1.16 3.54 -20.42
CA GLU A 135 -1.38 4.22 -21.68
C GLU A 135 -1.57 5.74 -21.52
N GLU A 136 -2.07 6.18 -20.36
CA GLU A 136 -2.34 7.59 -20.04
C GLU A 136 -1.26 8.20 -19.13
N SER A 137 -0.25 7.43 -18.75
CA SER A 137 0.70 7.79 -17.70
C SER A 137 2.01 8.43 -18.19
N ASP A 138 2.10 8.89 -19.45
CA ASP A 138 3.35 9.46 -19.99
C ASP A 138 3.87 10.64 -19.15
N GLU A 139 3.00 11.58 -18.81
CA GLU A 139 3.36 12.73 -17.97
C GLU A 139 3.80 12.28 -16.56
N TRP A 140 3.07 11.33 -15.97
CA TRP A 140 3.41 10.77 -14.67
C TRP A 140 4.77 10.08 -14.68
N ARG A 141 5.05 9.25 -15.69
CA ARG A 141 6.32 8.54 -15.86
C ARG A 141 7.50 9.50 -16.03
N ALA A 142 7.31 10.61 -16.75
CA ALA A 142 8.33 11.64 -16.87
C ALA A 142 8.63 12.31 -15.52
N ALA A 143 7.59 12.61 -14.73
CA ALA A 143 7.70 13.24 -13.42
C ALA A 143 8.41 12.35 -12.39
N VAL A 144 8.03 11.07 -12.29
CA VAL A 144 8.65 10.12 -11.34
C VAL A 144 10.10 9.79 -11.70
N ASN A 145 10.44 9.71 -13.00
CA ASN A 145 11.82 9.54 -13.45
C ASN A 145 12.69 10.72 -13.03
N THR A 146 12.17 11.94 -13.14
CA THR A 146 12.89 13.17 -12.74
C THR A 146 13.07 13.23 -11.23
N SER A 147 12.04 12.85 -10.47
CA SER A 147 12.03 12.93 -9.00
C SER A 147 12.65 11.70 -8.32
N ALA A 148 13.06 10.69 -9.11
CA ALA A 148 13.63 9.43 -8.65
C ALA A 148 12.75 8.67 -7.62
N ILE A 149 11.43 8.66 -7.83
CA ILE A 149 10.46 7.87 -7.05
C ILE A 149 9.84 6.75 -7.89
N ASN A 150 9.18 5.79 -7.24
CA ASN A 150 8.60 4.64 -7.92
C ASN A 150 7.14 4.87 -8.39
N PRO A 151 6.81 4.67 -9.68
CA PRO A 151 5.42 4.53 -10.13
C PRO A 151 4.92 3.10 -9.88
N ILE A 152 3.93 2.93 -9.01
CA ILE A 152 3.38 1.61 -8.67
C ILE A 152 2.00 1.47 -9.32
N TYR A 153 1.87 0.51 -10.25
CA TYR A 153 0.61 0.26 -10.95
C TYR A 153 -0.12 -0.96 -10.39
N VAL A 154 -1.45 -0.87 -10.41
CA VAL A 154 -2.35 -1.94 -10.04
C VAL A 154 -2.64 -2.84 -11.25
N VAL A 155 -2.44 -4.14 -11.07
CA VAL A 155 -2.73 -5.16 -12.07
C VAL A 155 -3.91 -5.99 -11.61
N ALA A 156 -4.98 -6.03 -12.41
CA ALA A 156 -6.17 -6.81 -12.15
C ALA A 156 -6.04 -8.26 -12.67
N PRO A 157 -6.77 -9.25 -12.10
CA PRO A 157 -6.77 -10.63 -12.58
C PRO A 157 -7.21 -10.77 -14.05
N SER A 158 -8.10 -9.87 -14.51
CA SER A 158 -8.61 -9.80 -15.88
C SER A 158 -7.60 -9.27 -16.90
N THR A 159 -6.43 -8.77 -16.47
CA THR A 159 -5.40 -8.22 -17.37
C THR A 159 -4.91 -9.32 -18.31
N LYS A 160 -4.92 -9.06 -19.63
CA LYS A 160 -4.47 -10.05 -20.64
C LYS A 160 -2.95 -10.25 -20.64
N PRO A 161 -2.44 -11.44 -21.02
CA PRO A 161 -1.01 -11.74 -21.00
C PRO A 161 -0.11 -10.70 -21.69
N GLU A 162 -0.50 -10.24 -22.88
CA GLU A 162 0.24 -9.22 -23.65
C GLU A 162 0.31 -7.87 -22.94
N ARG A 163 -0.69 -7.55 -22.11
CA ARG A 163 -0.71 -6.32 -21.32
C ARG A 163 0.09 -6.47 -20.02
N LEU A 164 0.24 -7.69 -19.48
CA LEU A 164 1.06 -7.94 -18.30
C LEU A 164 2.50 -7.48 -18.50
N ILE A 165 3.14 -7.85 -19.63
CA ILE A 165 4.51 -7.43 -19.94
C ILE A 165 4.60 -5.90 -19.93
N LYS A 166 3.71 -5.25 -20.70
CA LYS A 166 3.68 -3.78 -20.84
C LYS A 166 3.54 -3.07 -19.50
N VAL A 167 2.63 -3.51 -18.62
CA VAL A 167 2.44 -2.85 -17.32
C VAL A 167 3.60 -3.12 -16.37
N THR A 168 4.11 -4.36 -16.32
CA THR A 168 5.19 -4.71 -15.40
C THR A 168 6.54 -4.07 -15.75
N ASP A 169 6.74 -3.70 -17.02
CA ASP A 169 7.94 -2.96 -17.45
C ASP A 169 7.92 -1.51 -16.95
N GLN A 170 6.73 -0.93 -16.76
CA GLN A 170 6.56 0.46 -16.31
C GLN A 170 6.47 0.61 -14.79
N CYS A 171 6.33 -0.50 -14.04
CA CYS A 171 6.28 -0.44 -12.57
C CYS A 171 7.67 -0.17 -11.96
N GLY A 172 7.73 0.68 -10.94
CA GLY A 172 8.85 0.80 -10.00
C GLY A 172 8.45 0.26 -8.62
N GLY A 173 9.43 -0.02 -7.76
CA GLY A 173 9.20 -0.54 -6.40
C GLY A 173 8.62 -1.96 -6.40
N PHE A 174 7.31 -2.09 -6.62
CA PHE A 174 6.62 -3.37 -6.74
C PHE A 174 5.45 -3.30 -7.74
N ILE A 175 4.96 -4.46 -8.14
CA ILE A 175 3.71 -4.61 -8.89
C ILE A 175 2.59 -4.84 -7.88
N TYR A 176 1.58 -3.98 -7.87
CA TYR A 176 0.41 -4.17 -7.01
C TYR A 176 -0.55 -5.14 -7.68
N ALA A 177 -0.59 -6.39 -7.21
CA ALA A 177 -1.55 -7.38 -7.67
C ALA A 177 -2.89 -7.17 -6.93
N ALA A 178 -3.87 -6.59 -7.63
CA ALA A 178 -5.21 -6.45 -7.09
C ALA A 178 -5.86 -7.82 -6.99
N SER A 179 -6.40 -8.13 -5.82
CA SER A 179 -7.29 -9.27 -5.67
C SER A 179 -8.56 -8.86 -4.94
N LEU A 180 -9.69 -9.14 -5.57
CA LEU A 180 -10.97 -9.13 -4.89
C LEU A 180 -11.03 -10.34 -3.95
N MET A 181 -11.60 -10.17 -2.76
CA MET A 181 -12.14 -11.33 -2.05
C MET A 181 -13.23 -11.97 -2.93
N GLY A 182 -13.23 -13.29 -3.03
CA GLY A 182 -14.26 -14.00 -3.78
C GLY A 182 -15.64 -13.71 -3.18
N VAL A 183 -16.51 -13.01 -3.92
CA VAL A 183 -17.94 -12.86 -3.60
C VAL A 183 -18.70 -14.13 -4.01
N THR A 184 -18.38 -15.26 -3.39
CA THR A 184 -19.17 -16.50 -3.55
C THR A 184 -19.19 -17.32 -2.26
N GLY A 185 -20.11 -16.94 -1.36
CA GLY A 185 -20.99 -17.81 -0.56
C GLY A 185 -20.47 -18.99 0.28
N ALA A 186 -19.21 -19.40 0.27
CA ALA A 186 -18.82 -20.67 0.91
C ALA A 186 -17.37 -20.78 1.44
N ARG A 187 -16.49 -19.77 1.28
CA ARG A 187 -15.13 -19.86 1.82
C ARG A 187 -14.65 -18.53 2.39
N SER A 188 -14.50 -18.49 3.71
CA SER A 188 -13.71 -17.53 4.47
C SER A 188 -12.21 -17.78 4.26
N GLY A 189 -11.76 -17.75 3.00
CA GLY A 189 -10.39 -18.05 2.59
C GLY A 189 -9.89 -17.08 1.53
N ILE A 190 -8.58 -17.10 1.29
CA ILE A 190 -7.94 -16.24 0.29
C ILE A 190 -8.37 -16.69 -1.11
N SER A 191 -8.66 -15.72 -1.98
CA SER A 191 -9.06 -15.99 -3.36
C SER A 191 -7.92 -16.70 -4.12
N SER A 192 -8.20 -17.85 -4.72
CA SER A 192 -7.25 -18.54 -5.62
C SER A 192 -6.77 -17.64 -6.76
N GLY A 193 -7.59 -16.65 -7.14
CA GLY A 193 -7.25 -15.67 -8.17
C GLY A 193 -6.03 -14.81 -7.85
N ALA A 194 -5.72 -14.56 -6.57
CA ALA A 194 -4.52 -13.83 -6.18
C ALA A 194 -3.25 -14.62 -6.52
N GLY A 195 -3.19 -15.89 -6.10
CA GLY A 195 -2.06 -16.78 -6.37
C GLY A 195 -1.87 -17.01 -7.87
N GLU A 196 -2.96 -17.18 -8.62
CA GLU A 196 -2.92 -17.30 -10.09
C GLU A 196 -2.37 -16.05 -10.77
N LEU A 197 -2.81 -14.86 -10.35
CA LEU A 197 -2.30 -13.60 -10.90
C LEU A 197 -0.81 -13.43 -10.60
N VAL A 198 -0.38 -13.71 -9.36
CA VAL A 198 1.04 -13.64 -8.99
C VAL A 198 1.86 -14.62 -9.83
N ALA A 199 1.39 -15.86 -10.00
CA ALA A 199 2.07 -16.86 -10.84
C ALA A 199 2.18 -16.43 -12.31
N ARG A 200 1.18 -15.72 -12.84
CA ARG A 200 1.21 -15.14 -14.19
C ARG A 200 2.19 -13.98 -14.30
N LEU A 201 2.21 -13.08 -13.31
CA LEU A 201 3.13 -11.94 -13.24
C LEU A 201 4.59 -12.39 -13.16
N ARG A 202 4.88 -13.45 -12.39
CA ARG A 202 6.23 -14.03 -12.28
C ARG A 202 6.79 -14.57 -13.59
N LYS A 203 5.94 -14.99 -14.53
CA LYS A 203 6.38 -15.45 -15.86
C LYS A 203 6.89 -14.32 -16.75
N VAL A 204 6.54 -13.07 -16.43
CA VAL A 204 6.83 -11.90 -17.26
C VAL A 204 7.67 -10.83 -16.55
N SER A 205 7.87 -10.93 -15.23
CA SER A 205 8.62 -9.94 -14.46
C SER A 205 9.32 -10.53 -13.23
N ASN A 206 10.50 -9.99 -12.93
CA ASN A 206 11.29 -10.28 -11.72
C ASN A 206 11.12 -9.21 -10.63
N LYS A 207 10.28 -8.20 -10.86
CA LYS A 207 9.99 -7.16 -9.88
C LYS A 207 9.26 -7.75 -8.67
N PRO A 208 9.38 -7.13 -7.48
CA PRO A 208 8.57 -7.50 -6.34
C PRO A 208 7.07 -7.47 -6.66
N ILE A 209 6.30 -8.41 -6.16
CA ILE A 209 4.84 -8.45 -6.32
C ILE A 209 4.20 -8.41 -4.94
N SER A 210 3.46 -7.34 -4.66
CA SER A 210 2.70 -7.20 -3.40
C SER A 210 1.23 -7.40 -3.68
N VAL A 211 0.55 -8.04 -2.73
CA VAL A 211 -0.86 -8.39 -2.86
C VAL A 211 -1.66 -7.66 -1.80
N GLY A 212 -2.61 -6.84 -2.26
CA GLY A 212 -3.68 -6.28 -1.44
C GLY A 212 -4.86 -7.23 -1.42
N LEU A 213 -5.01 -7.93 -0.30
CA LEU A 213 -6.12 -8.82 0.01
C LEU A 213 -6.69 -8.37 1.34
N GLY A 214 -7.97 -8.63 1.61
CA GLY A 214 -8.57 -8.36 2.92
C GLY A 214 -8.06 -9.30 4.03
N VAL A 215 -6.73 -9.47 4.12
CA VAL A 215 -6.01 -10.14 5.19
C VAL A 215 -6.32 -9.43 6.50
N SER A 216 -6.71 -10.20 7.50
CA SER A 216 -7.08 -9.68 8.81
C SER A 216 -6.50 -10.49 9.97
N ASN A 217 -5.70 -11.53 9.69
CA ASN A 217 -5.04 -12.34 10.71
C ASN A 217 -3.73 -12.94 10.20
N ARG A 218 -2.98 -13.54 11.13
CA ARG A 218 -1.68 -14.14 10.91
C ARG A 218 -1.69 -15.28 9.90
N GLU A 219 -2.68 -16.16 9.96
CA GLU A 219 -2.80 -17.33 9.11
C GLU A 219 -2.97 -16.90 7.64
N GLN A 220 -3.83 -15.91 7.40
CA GLN A 220 -4.02 -15.33 6.08
C GLN A 220 -2.75 -14.62 5.60
N ALA A 221 -2.07 -13.84 6.46
CA ALA A 221 -0.82 -13.20 6.09
C ALA A 221 0.26 -14.22 5.68
N LYS A 222 0.35 -15.34 6.40
CA LYS A 222 1.24 -16.45 6.08
C LYS A 222 0.89 -17.10 4.74
N GLU A 223 -0.39 -17.33 4.47
CA GLU A 223 -0.86 -17.90 3.21
C GLU A 223 -0.50 -17.01 2.01
N VAL A 224 -0.71 -15.69 2.09
CA VAL A 224 -0.31 -14.75 1.02
C VAL A 224 1.21 -14.71 0.84
N ALA A 225 1.95 -14.62 1.95
CA ALA A 225 3.41 -14.52 1.93
C ALA A 225 4.10 -15.74 1.31
N ALA A 226 3.43 -16.90 1.29
CA ALA A 226 3.92 -18.11 0.63
C ALA A 226 4.10 -17.92 -0.89
N PHE A 227 3.35 -17.01 -1.52
CA PHE A 227 3.44 -16.76 -2.97
C PHE A 227 3.74 -15.31 -3.37
N ALA A 228 3.52 -14.31 -2.51
CA ALA A 228 3.78 -12.88 -2.80
C ALA A 228 5.00 -12.32 -2.06
N ASP A 229 5.67 -11.29 -2.61
CA ASP A 229 6.80 -10.62 -1.93
C ASP A 229 6.36 -9.58 -0.90
N GLY A 230 5.11 -9.13 -0.97
CA GLY A 230 4.53 -8.20 -0.03
C GLY A 230 3.07 -8.54 0.27
N VAL A 231 2.66 -8.38 1.52
CA VAL A 231 1.28 -8.52 1.97
C VAL A 231 0.79 -7.16 2.42
N ILE A 232 -0.22 -6.62 1.74
CA ILE A 232 -0.78 -5.30 2.02
C ILE A 232 -2.04 -5.47 2.87
N VAL A 233 -2.09 -4.77 4.01
CA VAL A 233 -3.19 -4.84 4.99
C VAL A 233 -3.68 -3.44 5.33
N GLY A 234 -4.93 -3.14 5.02
CA GLY A 234 -5.55 -1.83 5.32
C GLY A 234 -6.77 -1.94 6.24
N SER A 235 -7.88 -2.44 5.70
CA SER A 235 -9.18 -2.48 6.39
C SER A 235 -9.15 -3.13 7.78
N ALA A 236 -8.24 -4.07 8.04
CA ALA A 236 -8.11 -4.69 9.36
C ALA A 236 -7.55 -3.73 10.42
N PHE A 237 -6.58 -2.88 10.07
CA PHE A 237 -6.06 -1.84 10.98
C PHE A 237 -7.09 -0.74 11.21
N ILE A 238 -7.81 -0.33 10.16
CA ILE A 238 -8.89 0.65 10.27
C ILE A 238 -9.97 0.13 11.24
N LYS A 239 -10.42 -1.12 11.08
CA LYS A 239 -11.41 -1.74 11.97
C LYS A 239 -10.90 -1.85 13.41
N ALA A 240 -9.64 -2.23 13.61
CA ALA A 240 -9.05 -2.29 14.95
C ALA A 240 -9.13 -0.94 15.70
N ILE A 241 -9.05 0.18 14.96
CA ILE A 241 -9.23 1.53 15.51
C ILE A 241 -10.71 1.85 15.72
N GLN A 242 -11.58 1.54 14.75
CA GLN A 242 -13.01 1.85 14.81
C GLN A 242 -13.77 1.07 15.89
N ASP A 243 -13.39 -0.18 16.11
CA ASP A 243 -14.04 -1.10 17.05
C ASP A 243 -13.57 -0.86 18.50
N ALA A 244 -12.50 -0.07 18.69
CA ALA A 244 -11.94 0.21 19.99
C ALA A 244 -12.73 1.32 20.72
N PRO A 245 -12.91 1.20 22.05
CA PRO A 245 -13.65 2.20 22.83
C PRO A 245 -12.94 3.56 22.96
N ASP A 246 -11.61 3.59 22.80
CA ASP A 246 -10.79 4.80 22.91
C ASP A 246 -9.49 4.69 22.09
N GLU A 247 -8.76 5.81 21.96
CA GLU A 247 -7.51 5.86 21.19
C GLU A 247 -6.46 4.88 21.73
N GLN A 248 -6.33 4.75 23.05
CA GLN A 248 -5.31 3.90 23.67
C GLN A 248 -5.55 2.42 23.36
N SER A 249 -6.78 1.96 23.49
CA SER A 249 -7.19 0.60 23.15
C SER A 249 -7.11 0.35 21.63
N GLY A 250 -7.40 1.34 20.79
CA GLY A 250 -7.22 1.26 19.34
C GLY A 250 -5.76 1.08 18.94
N LEU A 251 -4.85 1.87 19.52
CA LEU A 251 -3.41 1.72 19.29
C LEU A 251 -2.90 0.36 19.79
N ALA A 252 -3.37 -0.12 20.95
CA ALA A 252 -3.01 -1.45 21.44
C ALA A 252 -3.51 -2.56 20.49
N ALA A 253 -4.71 -2.44 19.93
CA ALA A 253 -5.26 -3.40 18.97
C ALA A 253 -4.46 -3.39 17.65
N VAL A 254 -4.09 -2.20 17.15
CA VAL A 254 -3.22 -2.05 15.97
C VAL A 254 -1.85 -2.70 16.22
N ALA A 255 -1.21 -2.42 17.36
CA ALA A 255 0.09 -2.99 17.70
C ALA A 255 0.04 -4.52 17.76
N HIS A 256 -0.99 -5.08 18.41
CA HIS A 256 -1.17 -6.52 18.50
C HIS A 256 -1.36 -7.16 17.11
N LEU A 257 -2.27 -6.59 16.31
CA LEU A 257 -2.56 -7.09 14.98
C LEU A 257 -1.32 -7.01 14.07
N ALA A 258 -0.60 -5.88 14.06
CA ALA A 258 0.60 -5.70 13.26
C ALA A 258 1.69 -6.71 13.65
N SER A 259 1.90 -6.96 14.95
CA SER A 259 2.83 -7.98 15.42
C SER A 259 2.44 -9.39 14.94
N GLU A 260 1.17 -9.77 15.01
CA GLU A 260 0.72 -11.09 14.55
C GLU A 260 0.84 -11.25 13.03
N LEU A 261 0.48 -10.22 12.26
CA LEU A 261 0.68 -10.20 10.81
C LEU A 261 2.18 -10.29 10.45
N ALA A 262 3.03 -9.58 11.19
CA ALA A 262 4.47 -9.57 10.96
C ALA A 262 5.08 -10.96 11.24
N LYS A 263 4.59 -11.69 12.24
CA LYS A 263 4.94 -13.11 12.44
C LYS A 263 4.47 -13.95 11.24
N GLY A 264 3.23 -13.76 10.79
CA GLY A 264 2.66 -14.49 9.66
C GLY A 264 3.51 -14.39 8.39
N VAL A 265 3.90 -13.18 7.99
CA VAL A 265 4.72 -12.98 6.77
C VAL A 265 6.15 -13.52 6.91
N ARG A 266 6.69 -13.61 8.13
CA ARG A 266 8.04 -14.13 8.43
C ARG A 266 8.11 -15.65 8.49
N GLU A 267 6.99 -16.32 8.75
CA GLU A 267 6.90 -17.78 8.91
C GLU A 267 6.51 -18.54 7.64
N ALA A 268 6.31 -17.82 6.53
CA ALA A 268 5.73 -18.38 5.31
C ALA A 268 6.71 -19.15 4.42
N ARG A 269 8.03 -18.95 4.60
CA ARG A 269 9.09 -19.45 3.71
C ARG A 269 10.31 -19.93 4.49
#